data_AF-A0A250X980-F1
#
_entry.id   AF-A0A250X980-F1
#
_cell.length_a   1.000
_cell.length_b   1.000
_cell.length_c   1.000
_cell.angle_alpha   90.00
_cell.angle_beta   90.00
_cell.angle_gamma   90.00
#
_symmetry.space_group_name_H-M   'P 1'
#
loop_
_entity.id
_entity.type
_entity.pdbx_description
1 polymer ?
#
loop_
_entity_poly.entity_id
_entity_poly.type
_entity_poly.pdbx_seq_one_letter_code
_entity_poly.pdbx_strand_id
1 'polypeptide(L)'
;MLRRRQIEGSMPTCKRTAEIMRLMVTNQKYADADSLIDEIRAVGHKIQSAKPSELAIGNIVRRVLHIVREEAQQEAAEHGDEDEDDEQASHSGQHESNTRSQGMVGSRPSFAHNRAISLSNLLDVGMGDVELFEKMDKRQGVVAADNAIDAESLNSSMRRKPKGAPQWKRKQQVIEAINELIEELDNIQTSITIQGVEHIHAKEVILTLGLSDTTFHFLKEASKKRDFQVIVAEGCPRYDGRVMAKKLSESGVQTTLIADSAVFAMMARANKVLVGAHAVLANGGVICPCGINMVALAARKHSVPFVVLVGLHKLSPLFPHDPDLVYNDFRSPADVLDYDVLAEAFSHHLEGASGGASWSQQPATTAASAPATTSGTGSSTVPAASHHGAPTGKQPPAATFQCGPIVHAPNPAFDYVPPHLISLFVTDMGGYTPSYVYRLLAEFYDRNDYLLSKQLGM
;
A
#
# COMPACT_ATOMS: atom_id res chain seq x y z
N MET A 1 7.50 -4.66 18.86
CA MET A 1 7.50 -5.56 17.68
C MET A 1 7.64 -4.75 16.39
N LEU A 2 6.71 -3.83 16.08
CA LEU A 2 6.73 -3.02 14.86
C LEU A 2 8.01 -2.17 14.66
N ARG A 3 8.41 -1.37 15.65
CA ARG A 3 9.66 -0.56 15.60
C ARG A 3 10.94 -1.39 15.40
N ARG A 4 10.93 -2.64 15.88
CA ARG A 4 12.06 -3.57 15.77
C ARG A 4 11.99 -4.43 14.50
N ARG A 5 11.03 -4.18 13.60
CA ARG A 5 10.79 -4.96 12.37
C ARG A 5 10.67 -6.47 12.59
N GLN A 6 10.11 -6.88 13.74
CA GLN A 6 9.87 -8.31 14.04
C GLN A 6 8.63 -8.85 13.31
N ILE A 7 7.70 -7.97 12.95
CA ILE A 7 6.54 -8.28 12.12
C ILE A 7 6.67 -7.37 10.89
N GLU A 8 6.79 -7.99 9.72
CA GLU A 8 6.90 -7.28 8.44
C GLU A 8 5.84 -7.78 7.45
N GLY A 9 5.51 -6.92 6.48
CA GLY A 9 4.48 -7.18 5.49
C GLY A 9 3.09 -6.70 5.92
N SER A 10 2.26 -6.45 4.91
CA SER A 10 0.92 -5.91 5.09
C SER A 10 0.02 -6.89 5.84
N MET A 11 0.02 -8.18 5.43
CA MET A 11 -0.92 -9.18 5.94
C MET A 11 -0.73 -9.50 7.43
N PRO A 12 0.48 -9.90 7.92
CA PRO A 12 0.69 -10.17 9.34
C PRO A 12 0.41 -8.94 10.22
N THR A 13 0.76 -7.76 9.71
CA THR A 13 0.56 -6.50 10.41
C THR A 13 -0.92 -6.12 10.50
N CYS A 14 -1.70 -6.30 9.43
CA CYS A 14 -3.15 -6.04 9.42
C CYS A 14 -3.88 -6.94 10.42
N LYS A 15 -3.64 -8.26 10.36
CA LYS A 15 -4.27 -9.23 11.27
C LYS A 15 -3.99 -8.88 12.72
N ARG A 16 -2.72 -8.59 13.04
CA ARG A 16 -2.34 -8.24 14.40
C ARG A 16 -2.95 -6.92 14.85
N THR A 17 -3.11 -5.95 13.95
CA THR A 17 -3.77 -4.67 14.25
C THR A 17 -5.26 -4.90 14.54
N ALA A 18 -5.97 -5.67 13.71
CA ALA A 18 -7.37 -6.01 13.92
C ALA A 18 -7.61 -6.77 15.24
N GLU A 19 -6.74 -7.74 15.58
CA GLU A 19 -6.78 -8.45 16.86
C GLU A 19 -6.61 -7.51 18.05
N ILE A 20 -5.70 -6.54 17.97
CA ILE A 20 -5.49 -5.53 19.01
C ILE A 20 -6.74 -4.67 19.18
N MET A 21 -7.34 -4.22 18.07
CA MET A 21 -8.57 -3.43 18.12
C MET A 21 -9.72 -4.22 18.74
N ARG A 22 -9.89 -5.50 18.35
CA ARG A 22 -10.87 -6.40 18.97
C ARG A 22 -10.66 -6.52 20.48
N LEU A 23 -9.44 -6.80 20.91
CA LEU A 23 -9.11 -6.94 22.34
C LEU A 23 -9.37 -5.64 23.12
N MET A 24 -9.12 -4.49 22.50
CA MET A 24 -9.37 -3.18 23.08
C MET A 24 -10.87 -2.93 23.29
N VAL A 25 -11.69 -3.22 22.26
CA VAL A 25 -13.16 -3.11 22.34
C VAL A 25 -13.69 -4.06 23.41
N THR A 26 -13.21 -5.31 23.46
CA THR A 26 -13.68 -6.33 24.43
C THR A 26 -13.35 -5.97 25.87
N ASN A 27 -12.11 -5.58 26.18
CA ASN A 27 -11.64 -5.44 27.56
C ASN A 27 -12.08 -4.15 28.24
N GLN A 28 -12.25 -3.06 27.49
CA GLN A 28 -12.64 -1.77 28.05
C GLN A 28 -14.17 -1.57 28.03
N LYS A 29 -14.68 -0.75 28.94
CA LYS A 29 -16.10 -0.36 28.98
C LYS A 29 -16.22 1.08 28.53
N TYR A 30 -17.09 1.31 27.55
CA TYR A 30 -17.33 2.63 26.97
C TYR A 30 -18.77 3.01 27.23
N ALA A 31 -18.98 4.27 27.64
CA ALA A 31 -20.29 4.83 27.89
C ALA A 31 -21.03 5.16 26.59
N ASP A 32 -20.27 5.58 25.57
CA ASP A 32 -20.78 6.13 24.31
C ASP A 32 -19.85 5.72 23.15
N ALA A 33 -20.37 5.78 21.92
CA ALA A 33 -19.64 5.49 20.69
C ALA A 33 -18.48 6.46 20.46
N ASP A 34 -18.69 7.75 20.71
CA ASP A 34 -17.64 8.78 20.52
C ASP A 34 -16.43 8.55 21.43
N SER A 35 -16.67 8.15 22.68
CA SER A 35 -15.59 7.78 23.61
C SER A 35 -14.77 6.58 23.11
N LEU A 36 -15.42 5.62 22.43
CA LEU A 36 -14.73 4.49 21.82
C LEU A 36 -13.93 4.91 20.59
N ILE A 37 -14.50 5.76 19.74
CA ILE A 37 -13.85 6.32 18.54
C ILE A 37 -12.55 7.03 18.90
N ASP A 38 -12.58 7.89 19.94
CA ASP A 38 -11.40 8.64 20.35
C ASP A 38 -10.27 7.74 20.89
N GLU A 39 -10.61 6.71 21.67
CA GLU A 39 -9.62 5.73 22.14
C GLU A 39 -9.04 4.91 20.98
N ILE A 40 -9.88 4.45 20.03
CA ILE A 40 -9.42 3.69 18.85
C ILE A 40 -8.50 4.56 18.02
N ARG A 41 -8.83 5.84 17.84
CA ARG A 41 -8.01 6.80 17.11
C ARG A 41 -6.67 7.04 17.80
N ALA A 42 -6.67 7.26 19.11
CA ALA A 42 -5.44 7.50 19.89
C ALA A 42 -4.50 6.29 19.85
N VAL A 43 -5.03 5.09 20.07
CA VAL A 43 -4.27 3.84 19.98
C VAL A 43 -3.80 3.59 18.55
N GLY A 44 -4.67 3.78 17.56
CA GLY A 44 -4.36 3.61 16.15
C GLY A 44 -3.23 4.53 15.67
N HIS A 45 -3.28 5.81 16.04
CA HIS A 45 -2.22 6.78 15.76
C HIS A 45 -0.88 6.36 16.40
N LYS A 46 -0.90 5.86 17.64
CA LYS A 46 0.29 5.33 18.31
C LYS A 46 0.88 4.09 17.62
N ILE A 47 0.04 3.22 17.06
CA ILE A 47 0.50 2.03 16.32
C ILE A 47 1.05 2.46 14.95
N GLN A 48 0.38 3.36 14.25
CA GLN A 48 0.81 3.85 12.93
C GLN A 48 2.15 4.61 13.03
N SER A 49 2.32 5.48 14.02
CA SER A 49 3.58 6.20 14.28
C SER A 49 4.74 5.26 14.64
N ALA A 50 4.49 4.00 15.01
CA ALA A 50 5.53 3.02 15.23
C ALA A 50 6.18 2.53 13.92
N LYS A 51 5.45 2.54 12.81
CA LYS A 51 5.94 2.20 11.47
C LYS A 51 5.09 2.92 10.40
N PRO A 52 5.37 4.20 10.11
CA PRO A 52 4.52 5.01 9.24
C PRO A 52 4.54 4.55 7.76
N SER A 53 5.59 3.87 7.32
CA SER A 53 5.68 3.28 5.98
C SER A 53 4.69 2.13 5.74
N GLU A 54 4.11 1.55 6.79
CA GLU A 54 3.16 0.44 6.69
C GLU A 54 1.71 0.97 6.78
N LEU A 55 1.21 1.50 5.67
CA LEU A 55 -0.12 2.14 5.60
C LEU A 55 -1.27 1.20 5.94
N ALA A 56 -1.07 -0.10 5.73
CA ALA A 56 -2.06 -1.13 6.02
C ALA A 56 -2.52 -1.11 7.50
N ILE A 57 -1.65 -0.71 8.44
CA ILE A 57 -2.02 -0.49 9.86
C ILE A 57 -3.12 0.56 9.97
N GLY A 58 -2.87 1.74 9.42
CA GLY A 58 -3.80 2.87 9.49
C GLY A 58 -5.09 2.55 8.75
N ASN A 59 -5.02 1.81 7.64
CA ASN A 59 -6.19 1.37 6.89
C ASN A 59 -7.10 0.49 7.76
N ILE A 60 -6.56 -0.51 8.46
CA ILE A 60 -7.37 -1.34 9.38
C ILE A 60 -7.98 -0.51 10.50
N VAL A 61 -7.23 0.43 11.09
CA VAL A 61 -7.76 1.33 12.12
C VAL A 61 -8.97 2.11 11.59
N ARG A 62 -8.86 2.70 10.39
CA ARG A 62 -9.94 3.46 9.78
C ARG A 62 -11.15 2.61 9.43
N ARG A 63 -10.96 1.36 8.99
CA ARG A 63 -12.06 0.41 8.76
C ARG A 63 -12.80 0.11 10.07
N VAL A 64 -12.07 -0.11 11.16
CA VAL A 64 -12.69 -0.33 12.49
C VAL A 64 -13.43 0.92 12.97
N LEU A 65 -12.88 2.12 12.78
CA LEU A 65 -13.58 3.38 13.08
C LEU A 65 -14.87 3.52 12.27
N HIS A 66 -14.83 3.19 10.99
CA HIS A 66 -16.00 3.20 10.11
C HIS A 66 -17.08 2.23 10.61
N ILE A 67 -16.73 0.98 10.95
CA ILE A 67 -17.64 0.00 11.55
C ILE A 67 -18.32 0.55 12.81
N VAL A 68 -17.56 1.19 13.71
CA VAL A 68 -18.12 1.76 14.95
C VAL A 68 -19.11 2.89 14.64
N ARG A 69 -18.83 3.73 13.64
CA ARG A 69 -19.73 4.82 13.22
C ARG A 69 -21.01 4.29 12.58
N GLU A 70 -20.92 3.27 11.73
CA GLU A 70 -22.10 2.64 11.12
C GLU A 70 -23.02 2.06 12.19
N GLU A 71 -22.47 1.36 13.18
CA GLU A 71 -23.26 0.83 14.29
C GLU A 71 -23.88 1.94 15.16
N ALA A 72 -23.17 3.05 15.39
CA ALA A 72 -23.71 4.20 16.11
C ALA A 72 -24.85 4.88 15.34
N GLN A 73 -24.74 4.99 14.01
CA GLN A 73 -25.81 5.53 13.16
C GLN A 73 -27.05 4.64 13.15
N GLN A 74 -26.87 3.32 13.13
CA GLN A 74 -27.99 2.38 13.23
C GLN A 74 -28.72 2.47 14.57
N GLU A 75 -27.99 2.70 15.68
CA GLU A 75 -28.63 2.95 16.97
C GLU A 75 -29.47 4.23 16.95
N ALA A 76 -28.96 5.30 16.35
CA ALA A 76 -29.70 6.56 16.23
C ALA A 76 -30.95 6.41 15.35
N ALA A 77 -30.88 5.62 14.28
CA ALA A 77 -32.02 5.32 13.42
C ALA A 77 -33.10 4.52 14.17
N GLU A 78 -32.71 3.49 14.92
CA GLU A 78 -33.67 2.69 15.72
C GLU A 78 -34.36 3.49 16.82
N HIS A 79 -33.70 4.48 17.42
CA HIS A 79 -34.34 5.35 18.43
C HIS A 79 -35.19 6.46 17.78
N GLY A 80 -34.87 6.91 16.56
CA GLY A 80 -35.65 7.91 15.85
C GLY A 80 -37.02 7.42 15.37
N ASP A 81 -37.14 6.13 15.06
CA ASP A 81 -38.42 5.52 14.67
C ASP A 81 -39.39 5.34 15.87
N GLU A 82 -38.90 5.31 17.11
CA GLU A 82 -39.75 5.19 18.31
C GLU A 82 -40.43 6.53 18.69
N ASP A 83 -39.84 7.67 18.33
CA ASP A 83 -40.38 9.00 18.65
C ASP A 83 -41.43 9.49 17.61
N GLU A 84 -41.44 8.96 16.37
CA GLU A 84 -42.42 9.35 15.33
C GLU A 84 -43.79 8.66 15.48
N ASP A 85 -43.86 7.51 16.15
CA ASP A 85 -45.12 6.79 16.38
C ASP A 85 -46.00 7.42 17.49
N ASP A 86 -45.41 8.26 18.38
CA ASP A 86 -46.14 8.91 19.48
C ASP A 86 -46.83 10.24 19.07
N GLU A 87 -46.44 10.87 17.95
CA GLU A 87 -47.09 12.11 17.48
C GLU A 87 -48.34 11.87 16.60
N GLN A 88 -48.62 10.64 16.16
CA GLN A 88 -49.84 10.32 15.39
C GLN A 88 -51.01 9.79 16.24
N ALA A 89 -50.81 9.59 17.55
CA ALA A 89 -51.85 9.15 18.48
C ALA A 89 -52.70 10.29 19.08
N SER A 90 -53.05 11.34 18.30
CA SER A 90 -54.06 12.32 18.72
C SER A 90 -54.85 12.99 17.58
N HIS A 91 -55.30 12.24 16.57
CA HIS A 91 -56.44 12.67 15.76
C HIS A 91 -57.37 11.51 15.36
N SER A 92 -58.48 11.41 16.10
CA SER A 92 -59.82 10.94 15.73
C SER A 92 -60.04 10.06 14.47
N GLY A 93 -60.67 8.90 14.70
CA GLY A 93 -61.96 8.58 14.08
C GLY A 93 -61.98 7.70 12.83
N GLN A 94 -62.37 6.43 13.04
CA GLN A 94 -63.22 5.59 12.17
C GLN A 94 -62.93 5.57 10.66
N HIS A 95 -62.33 4.47 10.17
CA HIS A 95 -62.91 3.69 9.07
C HIS A 95 -62.21 2.32 8.94
N GLU A 96 -62.97 1.25 9.09
CA GLU A 96 -62.58 -0.10 8.71
C GLU A 96 -62.59 -0.25 7.18
N SER A 97 -61.54 -0.84 6.61
CA SER A 97 -61.67 -1.74 5.46
C SER A 97 -60.48 -2.70 5.35
N ASN A 98 -60.80 -3.99 5.45
CA ASN A 98 -59.94 -5.14 5.20
C ASN A 98 -59.24 -5.10 3.82
N THR A 99 -57.91 -5.23 3.82
CA THR A 99 -57.20 -6.04 2.82
C THR A 99 -56.07 -6.82 3.50
N ARG A 100 -56.20 -8.15 3.47
CA ARG A 100 -55.34 -9.12 4.13
C ARG A 100 -54.30 -9.59 3.10
N SER A 101 -53.04 -9.17 3.22
CA SER A 101 -51.89 -9.81 2.56
C SER A 101 -50.84 -10.18 3.59
N GLN A 102 -50.38 -11.42 3.49
CA GLN A 102 -49.56 -12.15 4.44
C GLN A 102 -48.21 -11.47 4.73
N GLY A 103 -47.83 -11.48 6.02
CA GLY A 103 -46.50 -11.10 6.47
C GLY A 103 -45.44 -12.11 6.00
N MET A 104 -44.41 -11.61 5.32
CA MET A 104 -43.15 -12.30 5.09
C MET A 104 -42.18 -11.85 6.17
N VAL A 105 -41.61 -12.82 6.88
CA VAL A 105 -40.53 -12.65 7.85
C VAL A 105 -39.34 -11.96 7.18
N GLY A 106 -38.95 -10.79 7.70
CA GLY A 106 -37.77 -10.04 7.25
C GLY A 106 -36.49 -10.78 7.59
N SER A 107 -35.99 -11.54 6.62
CA SER A 107 -34.61 -12.03 6.61
C SER A 107 -33.69 -10.86 6.27
N ARG A 108 -32.52 -10.79 6.93
CA ARG A 108 -31.37 -9.94 6.60
C ARG A 108 -31.26 -9.75 5.07
N PRO A 109 -31.09 -8.52 4.54
CA PRO A 109 -30.75 -8.39 3.13
C PRO A 109 -29.37 -9.01 2.95
N SER A 110 -29.33 -10.18 2.29
CA SER A 110 -28.09 -10.65 1.69
C SER A 110 -27.70 -9.61 0.65
N PHE A 111 -26.59 -8.92 0.89
CA PHE A 111 -26.03 -7.96 -0.06
C PHE A 111 -25.85 -8.67 -1.40
N ALA A 112 -26.66 -8.25 -2.37
CA ALA A 112 -26.68 -8.82 -3.70
C ALA A 112 -25.30 -8.65 -4.33
N HIS A 113 -24.75 -9.76 -4.82
CA HIS A 113 -23.56 -9.79 -5.66
C HIS A 113 -23.83 -8.93 -6.90
N ASN A 114 -23.28 -7.71 -6.93
CA ASN A 114 -23.24 -6.94 -8.16
C ASN A 114 -22.23 -7.62 -9.09
N ARG A 115 -22.77 -8.20 -10.16
CA ARG A 115 -22.02 -8.92 -11.19
C ARG A 115 -20.84 -8.08 -11.70
N ALA A 116 -19.67 -8.71 -11.73
CA ALA A 116 -18.50 -8.19 -12.41
C ALA A 116 -18.84 -7.70 -13.82
N ILE A 117 -18.35 -6.52 -14.16
CA ILE A 117 -18.49 -5.92 -15.48
C ILE A 117 -17.63 -6.74 -16.45
N SER A 118 -18.28 -7.52 -17.32
CA SER A 118 -17.63 -8.05 -18.52
C SER A 118 -17.38 -6.89 -19.50
N LEU A 119 -16.27 -6.91 -20.23
CA LEU A 119 -15.74 -5.86 -21.11
C LEU A 119 -16.69 -5.39 -22.24
N SER A 120 -17.93 -5.86 -22.30
CA SER A 120 -18.91 -5.54 -23.35
C SER A 120 -19.77 -4.28 -23.11
N ASN A 121 -19.84 -3.73 -21.90
CA ASN A 121 -20.83 -2.68 -21.57
C ASN A 121 -20.23 -1.33 -21.15
N LEU A 122 -19.22 -0.84 -21.88
CA LEU A 122 -18.60 0.47 -21.62
C LEU A 122 -19.07 1.56 -22.60
N LEU A 123 -20.38 1.81 -22.69
CA LEU A 123 -20.96 2.99 -23.32
C LEU A 123 -22.35 3.28 -22.73
N ASP A 124 -22.42 3.89 -21.54
CA ASP A 124 -23.46 4.88 -21.24
C ASP A 124 -23.05 5.71 -20.01
N VAL A 125 -22.71 6.98 -20.24
CA VAL A 125 -22.45 7.99 -19.20
C VAL A 125 -23.57 9.01 -19.32
N GLY A 126 -24.46 9.05 -18.33
CA GLY A 126 -25.52 10.04 -18.20
C GLY A 126 -25.38 10.83 -16.89
N MET A 127 -25.36 12.15 -17.01
CA MET A 127 -25.22 13.16 -15.95
C MET A 127 -26.52 13.34 -15.12
N GLY A 128 -26.36 13.84 -13.89
CA GLY A 128 -27.41 14.24 -12.93
C GLY A 128 -27.21 13.52 -11.59
N ASP A 129 -27.13 14.13 -10.39
CA ASP A 129 -27.52 15.44 -9.91
C ASP A 129 -26.55 15.88 -8.79
N VAL A 130 -26.16 17.16 -8.83
CA VAL A 130 -25.42 17.87 -7.79
C VAL A 130 -26.31 19.04 -7.39
N GLU A 131 -27.07 18.91 -6.31
CA GLU A 131 -27.65 20.00 -5.51
C GLU A 131 -28.69 19.42 -4.53
N LEU A 132 -28.23 18.96 -3.38
CA LEU A 132 -29.02 18.92 -2.15
C LEU A 132 -28.06 18.54 -1.02
N PHE A 133 -27.57 19.51 -0.25
CA PHE A 133 -27.10 19.38 1.15
C PHE A 133 -26.33 20.65 1.52
N GLU A 134 -27.01 21.78 1.46
CA GLU A 134 -26.50 23.05 1.98
C GLU A 134 -27.64 23.75 2.72
N LYS A 135 -27.89 23.30 3.96
CA LYS A 135 -28.64 24.02 5.01
C LYS A 135 -28.74 23.14 6.26
N MET A 136 -27.76 23.24 7.15
CA MET A 136 -27.93 23.12 8.60
C MET A 136 -26.56 23.32 9.28
N ASP A 137 -26.07 24.56 9.27
CA ASP A 137 -25.03 24.98 10.21
C ASP A 137 -25.26 26.44 10.61
N LYS A 138 -26.17 26.63 11.58
CA LYS A 138 -26.30 27.85 12.36
C LYS A 138 -26.90 27.49 13.72
N ARG A 139 -26.05 27.28 14.72
CA ARG A 139 -26.26 27.63 16.14
C ARG A 139 -24.96 27.36 16.93
N GLN A 140 -24.00 28.26 16.78
CA GLN A 140 -22.99 28.51 17.81
C GLN A 140 -23.34 29.82 18.51
N GLY A 141 -23.46 29.75 19.84
CA GLY A 141 -23.73 30.87 20.73
C GLY A 141 -22.97 30.67 22.04
N VAL A 142 -21.77 31.24 22.04
CA VAL A 142 -20.83 31.53 23.12
C VAL A 142 -21.48 31.80 24.49
N VAL A 143 -20.94 31.18 25.56
CA VAL A 143 -20.73 31.86 26.85
C VAL A 143 -19.44 31.35 27.51
N ALA A 144 -18.49 32.26 27.73
CA ALA A 144 -17.29 32.06 28.51
C ALA A 144 -17.57 32.29 30.00
N ALA A 145 -16.93 31.50 30.88
CA ALA A 145 -16.73 31.87 32.28
C ALA A 145 -15.44 31.23 32.80
N ASP A 146 -14.56 32.11 33.27
CA ASP A 146 -13.28 31.82 33.92
C ASP A 146 -13.46 31.02 35.21
N ASN A 147 -12.49 30.16 35.53
CA ASN A 147 -11.86 30.12 36.85
C ASN A 147 -10.59 29.25 36.85
N ALA A 148 -9.48 29.87 37.22
CA ALA A 148 -8.21 29.24 37.54
C ALA A 148 -8.25 28.66 38.95
N ILE A 149 -7.80 27.41 39.13
CA ILE A 149 -7.33 26.89 40.43
C ILE A 149 -6.15 25.95 40.19
N ASP A 150 -5.15 26.15 41.06
CA ASP A 150 -3.77 25.70 41.02
C ASP A 150 -3.54 24.18 41.08
N ALA A 151 -2.37 23.82 40.56
CA ALA A 151 -1.73 22.52 40.68
C ALA A 151 -1.23 22.25 42.11
N GLU A 152 -1.10 20.95 42.43
CA GLU A 152 -0.55 20.36 43.67
C GLU A 152 -1.45 20.35 44.91
N SER A 153 -2.17 19.24 45.11
CA SER A 153 -2.03 18.41 46.31
C SER A 153 -2.93 17.16 46.27
N LEU A 154 -2.46 16.08 46.88
CA LEU A 154 -3.19 14.89 47.34
C LEU A 154 -3.33 13.70 46.37
N ASN A 155 -2.21 12.99 46.24
CA ASN A 155 -2.23 11.54 46.16
C ASN A 155 -2.65 10.95 47.53
N SER A 156 -3.72 10.15 47.53
CA SER A 156 -4.12 9.10 48.48
C SER A 156 -5.60 9.19 48.88
N SER A 157 -6.45 8.63 48.03
CA SER A 157 -7.66 7.96 48.49
C SER A 157 -8.11 7.00 47.41
N MET A 158 -8.06 5.72 47.77
CA MET A 158 -8.60 4.57 47.06
C MET A 158 -10.05 4.85 46.67
N ARG A 159 -10.27 5.43 45.48
CA ARG A 159 -11.59 5.58 44.87
C ARG A 159 -12.11 4.19 44.55
N ARG A 160 -13.07 3.74 45.36
CA ARG A 160 -13.96 2.63 45.02
C ARG A 160 -14.53 2.91 43.63
N LYS A 161 -14.25 2.05 42.65
CA LYS A 161 -14.87 2.11 41.32
C LYS A 161 -16.40 2.16 41.52
N PRO A 162 -17.11 3.17 41.01
CA PRO A 162 -18.56 3.13 41.02
C PRO A 162 -19.01 1.88 40.23
N LYS A 163 -19.85 1.06 40.87
CA LYS A 163 -20.46 -0.12 40.25
C LYS A 163 -21.50 0.38 39.24
N GLY A 164 -21.26 0.11 37.96
CA GLY A 164 -22.20 0.35 36.87
C GLY A 164 -21.86 1.56 36.03
N ALA A 165 -20.72 1.54 35.32
CA ALA A 165 -20.56 2.44 34.18
C ALA A 165 -21.55 2.01 33.08
N PRO A 166 -22.27 2.95 32.45
CA PRO A 166 -23.08 2.64 31.27
C PRO A 166 -22.19 1.97 30.23
N GLN A 167 -22.68 0.89 29.65
CA GLN A 167 -22.00 0.16 28.60
C GLN A 167 -22.77 0.39 27.31
N TRP A 168 -22.08 0.86 26.28
CA TRP A 168 -22.67 1.04 24.97
C TRP A 168 -23.30 -0.27 24.47
N LYS A 169 -24.59 -0.20 24.10
CA LYS A 169 -25.47 -1.36 23.84
C LYS A 169 -24.99 -2.17 22.63
N ARG A 170 -24.43 -1.51 21.61
CA ARG A 170 -23.97 -2.12 20.35
C ARG A 170 -22.54 -2.64 20.35
N LYS A 171 -21.89 -2.68 21.51
CA LYS A 171 -20.52 -3.19 21.62
C LYS A 171 -20.36 -4.62 21.08
N GLN A 172 -21.37 -5.48 21.23
CA GLN A 172 -21.27 -6.88 20.78
C GLN A 172 -21.28 -6.98 19.25
N GLN A 173 -22.07 -6.14 18.58
CA GLN A 173 -22.16 -6.04 17.13
C GLN A 173 -20.83 -5.58 16.53
N VAL A 174 -20.18 -4.59 17.15
CA VAL A 174 -18.84 -4.16 16.74
C VAL A 174 -17.81 -5.28 16.87
N ILE A 175 -17.85 -6.08 17.94
CA ILE A 175 -16.92 -7.21 18.10
C ILE A 175 -17.14 -8.25 17.00
N GLU A 176 -18.39 -8.53 16.65
CA GLU A 176 -18.74 -9.46 15.58
C GLU A 176 -18.26 -8.94 14.22
N ALA A 177 -18.52 -7.66 13.90
CA ALA A 177 -18.05 -7.03 12.66
C ALA A 177 -16.52 -7.01 12.55
N ILE A 178 -15.79 -6.83 13.66
CA ILE A 178 -14.33 -6.96 13.67
C ILE A 178 -13.88 -8.40 13.43
N ASN A 179 -14.61 -9.41 13.91
CA ASN A 179 -14.31 -10.81 13.58
C ASN A 179 -14.57 -11.11 12.10
N GLU A 180 -15.67 -10.62 11.54
CA GLU A 180 -15.96 -10.72 10.10
C GLU A 180 -14.82 -10.07 9.27
N LEU A 181 -14.32 -8.90 9.70
CA LEU A 181 -13.15 -8.27 9.09
C LEU A 181 -11.89 -9.15 9.17
N ILE A 182 -11.65 -9.83 10.29
CA ILE A 182 -10.49 -10.73 10.42
C ILE A 182 -10.63 -11.93 9.47
N GLU A 183 -11.82 -12.51 9.37
CA GLU A 183 -12.11 -13.60 8.44
C GLU A 183 -11.99 -13.16 6.98
N GLU A 184 -12.44 -11.94 6.64
CA GLU A 184 -12.21 -11.33 5.33
C GLU A 184 -10.72 -11.28 5.02
N LEU A 185 -9.89 -10.72 5.93
CA LEU A 185 -8.44 -10.63 5.77
C LEU A 185 -7.79 -11.99 5.50
N ASP A 186 -8.24 -13.05 6.16
CA ASP A 186 -7.73 -14.41 5.93
C ASP A 186 -8.01 -14.92 4.51
N ASN A 187 -9.14 -14.52 3.93
CA ASN A 187 -9.61 -15.02 2.63
C ASN A 187 -9.15 -14.18 1.42
N ILE A 188 -8.70 -12.93 1.62
CA ILE A 188 -8.28 -12.01 0.52
C ILE A 188 -7.40 -12.68 -0.52
N GLN A 189 -6.37 -13.40 -0.07
CA GLN A 189 -5.42 -14.02 -0.99
C GLN A 189 -6.08 -15.08 -1.87
N THR A 190 -6.94 -15.91 -1.30
CA THR A 190 -7.68 -16.96 -2.02
C THR A 190 -8.61 -16.33 -3.06
N SER A 191 -9.36 -15.29 -2.69
CA SER A 191 -10.29 -14.59 -3.58
C SER A 191 -9.60 -13.97 -4.79
N ILE A 192 -8.44 -13.33 -4.60
CA ILE A 192 -7.64 -12.78 -5.71
C ILE A 192 -7.11 -13.90 -6.60
N THR A 193 -6.64 -14.98 -5.98
CA THR A 193 -5.93 -16.05 -6.70
C THR A 193 -6.86 -16.81 -7.65
N ILE A 194 -8.12 -17.05 -7.27
CA ILE A 194 -9.11 -17.75 -8.11
C ILE A 194 -9.35 -17.01 -9.44
N GLN A 195 -9.26 -15.68 -9.45
CA GLN A 195 -9.45 -14.84 -10.64
C GLN A 195 -8.32 -14.96 -11.67
N GLY A 196 -7.21 -15.64 -11.33
CA GLY A 196 -6.06 -15.84 -12.23
C GLY A 196 -6.42 -16.51 -13.55
N VAL A 197 -7.37 -17.45 -13.50
CA VAL A 197 -7.84 -18.19 -14.68
C VAL A 197 -8.57 -17.28 -15.67
N GLU A 198 -9.22 -16.21 -15.20
CA GLU A 198 -9.96 -15.30 -16.08
C GLU A 198 -9.02 -14.33 -16.80
N HIS A 199 -7.94 -13.91 -16.13
CA HIS A 199 -7.05 -12.85 -16.61
C HIS A 199 -5.85 -13.33 -17.44
N ILE A 200 -5.40 -14.58 -17.25
CA ILE A 200 -4.21 -15.13 -17.91
C ILE A 200 -4.62 -16.15 -18.95
N HIS A 201 -4.31 -15.93 -20.23
CA HIS A 201 -4.62 -16.87 -21.30
C HIS A 201 -3.43 -17.78 -21.68
N ALA A 202 -3.71 -18.86 -22.41
CA ALA A 202 -2.68 -19.78 -22.86
C ALA A 202 -1.73 -19.09 -23.86
N LYS A 203 -0.44 -19.45 -23.79
CA LYS A 203 0.66 -18.91 -24.61
C LYS A 203 0.91 -17.41 -24.46
N GLU A 204 0.40 -16.80 -23.39
CA GLU A 204 0.75 -15.42 -23.04
C GLU A 204 2.13 -15.34 -22.40
N VAL A 205 2.78 -14.20 -22.58
CA VAL A 205 4.02 -13.84 -21.91
C VAL A 205 3.72 -12.75 -20.89
N ILE A 206 3.87 -13.08 -19.61
CA ILE A 206 3.63 -12.18 -18.49
C ILE A 206 4.96 -11.64 -17.97
N LEU A 207 5.05 -10.34 -17.71
CA LEU A 207 6.21 -9.73 -17.07
C LEU A 207 5.89 -9.33 -15.62
N THR A 208 6.78 -9.64 -14.69
CA THR A 208 6.72 -9.21 -13.26
C THR A 208 8.10 -8.75 -12.79
N LEU A 209 8.14 -7.95 -11.72
CA LEU A 209 9.37 -7.50 -11.07
C LEU A 209 9.36 -7.86 -9.58
N GLY A 210 10.46 -8.41 -9.09
CA GLY A 210 10.63 -8.74 -7.68
C GLY A 210 9.76 -9.92 -7.21
N LEU A 211 9.48 -9.95 -5.91
CA LEU A 211 8.65 -10.98 -5.27
C LEU A 211 7.37 -10.37 -4.69
N SER A 212 6.25 -11.01 -5.01
CA SER A 212 4.96 -10.76 -4.38
C SER A 212 4.25 -12.09 -4.19
N ASP A 213 3.89 -12.42 -2.95
CA ASP A 213 3.19 -13.68 -2.67
C ASP A 213 1.84 -13.74 -3.40
N THR A 214 1.08 -12.65 -3.43
CA THR A 214 -0.18 -12.56 -4.19
C THR A 214 0.05 -12.87 -5.68
N THR A 215 1.09 -12.29 -6.29
CA THR A 215 1.42 -12.55 -7.70
C THR A 215 1.86 -13.99 -7.94
N PHE A 216 2.66 -14.55 -7.03
CA PHE A 216 3.10 -15.94 -7.10
C PHE A 216 1.92 -16.91 -7.10
N HIS A 217 1.03 -16.77 -6.12
CA HIS A 217 -0.12 -17.64 -6.00
C HIS A 217 -1.07 -17.46 -7.19
N PHE A 218 -1.29 -16.23 -7.64
CA PHE A 218 -2.14 -15.92 -8.80
C PHE A 218 -1.65 -16.63 -10.07
N LEU A 219 -0.35 -16.56 -10.35
CA LEU A 219 0.28 -17.28 -11.47
C LEU A 219 0.20 -18.80 -11.27
N LYS A 220 0.44 -19.29 -10.05
CA LYS A 220 0.41 -20.73 -9.73
C LYS A 220 -0.99 -21.35 -9.91
N GLU A 221 -2.07 -20.67 -9.55
CA GLU A 221 -3.42 -21.21 -9.80
C GLU A 221 -3.78 -21.16 -11.28
N ALA A 222 -3.36 -20.11 -11.99
CA ALA A 222 -3.56 -20.03 -13.44
C ALA A 222 -2.81 -21.17 -14.18
N SER A 223 -1.60 -21.52 -13.72
CA SER A 223 -0.77 -22.55 -14.36
C SER A 223 -1.34 -23.96 -14.26
N LYS A 224 -2.26 -24.21 -13.32
CA LYS A 224 -2.95 -25.50 -13.23
C LYS A 224 -3.87 -25.78 -14.42
N LYS A 225 -4.36 -24.72 -15.09
CA LYS A 225 -5.34 -24.82 -16.18
C LYS A 225 -4.78 -24.36 -17.53
N ARG A 226 -3.71 -23.56 -17.54
CA ARG A 226 -3.21 -22.88 -18.74
C ARG A 226 -1.69 -22.86 -18.77
N ASP A 227 -1.13 -23.13 -19.94
CA ASP A 227 0.31 -23.03 -20.18
C ASP A 227 0.65 -21.61 -20.66
N PHE A 228 1.57 -20.93 -19.97
CA PHE A 228 2.03 -19.58 -20.30
C PHE A 228 3.47 -19.37 -19.83
N GLN A 229 4.07 -18.25 -20.22
CA GLN A 229 5.45 -17.90 -19.88
C GLN A 229 5.49 -16.69 -18.95
N VAL A 230 6.45 -16.69 -18.02
CA VAL A 230 6.67 -15.57 -17.10
C VAL A 230 8.09 -15.07 -17.22
N ILE A 231 8.25 -13.77 -17.48
CA ILE A 231 9.50 -13.04 -17.42
C ILE A 231 9.56 -12.36 -16.05
N VAL A 232 10.60 -12.67 -15.27
CA VAL A 232 10.81 -12.12 -13.93
C VAL A 232 12.05 -11.23 -13.96
N ALA A 233 11.87 -9.94 -13.68
CA ALA A 233 12.98 -9.04 -13.40
C ALA A 233 13.46 -9.22 -11.95
N GLU A 234 14.78 -9.27 -11.76
CA GLU A 234 15.39 -9.66 -10.48
C GLU A 234 15.11 -8.68 -9.32
N GLY A 235 14.90 -7.39 -9.59
CA GLY A 235 14.61 -6.38 -8.57
C GLY A 235 15.81 -6.04 -7.70
N CYS A 236 16.92 -5.66 -8.33
CA CYS A 236 18.09 -5.09 -7.67
C CYS A 236 17.67 -3.84 -6.86
N PRO A 237 18.16 -3.63 -5.62
CA PRO A 237 19.26 -4.33 -4.95
C PRO A 237 18.87 -5.58 -4.13
N ARG A 238 17.58 -5.88 -3.97
CA ARG A 238 17.13 -7.00 -3.10
C ARG A 238 17.20 -8.37 -3.76
N TYR A 239 17.17 -8.40 -5.10
CA TYR A 239 17.19 -9.64 -5.89
C TYR A 239 16.06 -10.64 -5.56
N ASP A 240 14.96 -10.17 -4.96
CA ASP A 240 13.83 -11.02 -4.57
C ASP A 240 13.19 -11.74 -5.78
N GLY A 241 13.31 -11.16 -6.98
CA GLY A 241 12.84 -11.78 -8.22
C GLY A 241 13.51 -13.12 -8.52
N ARG A 242 14.73 -13.35 -8.01
CA ARG A 242 15.40 -14.67 -8.13
C ARG A 242 14.66 -15.75 -7.33
N VAL A 243 14.15 -15.39 -6.15
CA VAL A 243 13.33 -16.28 -5.30
C VAL A 243 11.99 -16.56 -5.98
N MET A 244 11.35 -15.53 -6.54
CA MET A 244 10.11 -15.68 -7.32
C MET A 244 10.31 -16.63 -8.50
N ALA A 245 11.38 -16.43 -9.28
CA ALA A 245 11.67 -17.25 -10.45
C ALA A 245 11.91 -18.72 -10.08
N LYS A 246 12.63 -18.97 -8.99
CA LYS A 246 12.83 -20.31 -8.44
C LYS A 246 11.49 -20.97 -8.06
N LYS A 247 10.65 -20.28 -7.28
CA LYS A 247 9.34 -20.80 -6.84
C LYS A 247 8.41 -21.12 -8.02
N LEU A 248 8.40 -20.27 -9.05
CA LEU A 248 7.61 -20.49 -10.27
C LEU A 248 8.13 -21.69 -11.08
N SER A 249 9.44 -21.80 -11.24
CA SER A 249 10.09 -22.93 -11.91
C SER A 249 9.79 -24.25 -11.21
N GLU A 250 9.85 -24.28 -9.86
CA GLU A 250 9.48 -25.45 -9.06
C GLU A 250 8.01 -25.82 -9.19
N SER A 251 7.15 -24.84 -9.51
CA SER A 251 5.72 -25.04 -9.74
C SER A 251 5.38 -25.41 -11.20
N GLY A 252 6.38 -25.63 -12.05
CA GLY A 252 6.20 -26.04 -13.46
C GLY A 252 5.85 -24.91 -14.42
N VAL A 253 6.02 -23.64 -14.02
CA VAL A 253 5.76 -22.47 -14.89
C VAL A 253 7.02 -22.14 -15.69
N GLN A 254 6.89 -21.99 -17.01
CA GLN A 254 8.02 -21.60 -17.87
C GLN A 254 8.48 -20.18 -17.52
N THR A 255 9.61 -20.08 -16.82
CA THR A 255 10.08 -18.83 -16.24
C THR A 255 11.42 -18.39 -16.82
N THR A 256 11.54 -17.11 -17.19
CA THR A 256 12.77 -16.48 -17.67
C THR A 256 13.18 -15.39 -16.68
N LEU A 257 14.37 -15.49 -16.10
CA LEU A 257 14.92 -14.46 -15.22
C LEU A 257 15.71 -13.43 -16.06
N ILE A 258 15.49 -12.15 -15.83
CA ILE A 258 16.19 -11.05 -16.50
C ILE A 258 16.74 -10.03 -15.50
N ALA A 259 17.76 -9.28 -15.92
CA ALA A 259 18.20 -8.08 -15.21
C ALA A 259 17.19 -6.94 -15.39
N ASP A 260 17.14 -6.02 -14.43
CA ASP A 260 16.18 -4.89 -14.47
C ASP A 260 16.41 -3.97 -15.70
N SER A 261 17.66 -3.86 -16.17
CA SER A 261 18.02 -3.11 -17.38
C SER A 261 17.47 -3.73 -18.67
N ALA A 262 17.15 -5.03 -18.67
CA ALA A 262 16.60 -5.73 -19.82
C ALA A 262 15.06 -5.61 -19.91
N VAL A 263 14.39 -5.03 -18.90
CA VAL A 263 12.93 -4.89 -18.87
C VAL A 263 12.40 -4.21 -20.13
N PHE A 264 13.02 -3.09 -20.53
CA PHE A 264 12.56 -2.34 -21.70
C PHE A 264 12.72 -3.13 -23.01
N ALA A 265 13.84 -3.85 -23.18
CA ALA A 265 14.08 -4.68 -24.36
C ALA A 265 13.13 -5.89 -24.43
N MET A 266 12.82 -6.49 -23.27
CA MET A 266 11.93 -7.65 -23.19
C MET A 266 10.44 -7.28 -23.23
N MET A 267 10.08 -6.02 -22.96
CA MET A 267 8.70 -5.52 -22.96
C MET A 267 8.00 -5.74 -24.30
N ALA A 268 8.72 -5.64 -25.43
CA ALA A 268 8.17 -5.87 -26.76
C ALA A 268 7.62 -7.30 -26.98
N ARG A 269 7.99 -8.26 -26.13
CA ARG A 269 7.51 -9.64 -26.16
C ARG A 269 6.45 -9.92 -25.10
N ALA A 270 6.25 -9.02 -24.14
CA ALA A 270 5.30 -9.20 -23.05
C ALA A 270 3.88 -8.80 -23.50
N ASN A 271 2.89 -9.62 -23.12
CA ASN A 271 1.48 -9.33 -23.39
C ASN A 271 0.84 -8.54 -22.25
N LYS A 272 1.28 -8.78 -21.01
CA LYS A 272 0.77 -8.08 -19.81
C LYS A 272 1.89 -7.95 -18.77
N VAL A 273 1.81 -6.88 -17.98
CA VAL A 273 2.62 -6.75 -16.76
C VAL A 273 1.71 -7.03 -15.55
N LEU A 274 2.13 -7.95 -14.68
CA LEU A 274 1.47 -8.23 -13.40
C LEU A 274 2.42 -7.88 -12.26
N VAL A 275 1.96 -7.03 -11.34
CA VAL A 275 2.73 -6.67 -10.13
C VAL A 275 1.85 -6.65 -8.90
N GLY A 276 2.45 -6.93 -7.74
CA GLY A 276 1.84 -6.63 -6.46
C GLY A 276 2.15 -5.19 -6.01
N ALA A 277 1.27 -4.61 -5.20
CA ALA A 277 1.48 -3.31 -4.58
C ALA A 277 1.69 -3.42 -3.06
N HIS A 278 2.36 -2.43 -2.49
CA HIS A 278 2.44 -2.20 -1.04
C HIS A 278 1.19 -1.48 -0.53
N ALA A 279 0.76 -0.41 -1.23
CA ALA A 279 -0.45 0.34 -0.92
C ALA A 279 -1.05 1.00 -2.18
N VAL A 280 -2.35 1.26 -2.16
CA VAL A 280 -3.07 2.08 -3.15
C VAL A 280 -3.49 3.39 -2.48
N LEU A 281 -3.19 4.52 -3.08
CA LEU A 281 -3.50 5.85 -2.54
C LEU A 281 -4.84 6.37 -3.08
N ALA A 282 -5.34 7.45 -2.49
CA ALA A 282 -6.66 8.00 -2.82
C ALA A 282 -6.80 8.49 -4.26
N ASN A 283 -5.71 8.91 -4.89
CA ASN A 283 -5.72 9.29 -6.31
C ASN A 283 -5.66 8.08 -7.26
N GLY A 284 -5.67 6.85 -6.73
CA GLY A 284 -5.51 5.61 -7.49
C GLY A 284 -4.07 5.28 -7.87
N GLY A 285 -3.08 6.07 -7.45
CA GLY A 285 -1.68 5.71 -7.59
C GLY A 285 -1.27 4.62 -6.60
N VAL A 286 -0.17 3.93 -6.88
CA VAL A 286 0.30 2.84 -6.00
C VAL A 286 1.71 3.07 -5.50
N ILE A 287 1.93 2.65 -4.27
CA ILE A 287 3.26 2.48 -3.68
C ILE A 287 3.65 1.04 -3.90
N CYS A 288 4.80 0.83 -4.52
CA CYS A 288 5.31 -0.48 -4.91
C CYS A 288 6.78 -0.61 -4.51
N PRO A 289 7.36 -1.83 -4.48
CA PRO A 289 8.80 -2.00 -4.42
C PRO A 289 9.56 -1.15 -5.46
N CYS A 290 10.78 -0.75 -5.12
CA CYS A 290 11.63 0.06 -5.99
C CYS A 290 11.79 -0.53 -7.40
N GLY A 291 11.76 0.33 -8.41
CA GLY A 291 11.96 -0.05 -9.83
C GLY A 291 10.67 -0.37 -10.59
N ILE A 292 9.53 -0.51 -9.92
CA ILE A 292 8.26 -0.80 -10.60
C ILE A 292 7.79 0.37 -11.49
N ASN A 293 8.08 1.62 -11.15
CA ASN A 293 7.73 2.74 -12.03
C ASN A 293 8.45 2.67 -13.38
N MET A 294 9.71 2.20 -13.40
CA MET A 294 10.44 1.94 -14.65
C MET A 294 9.73 0.91 -15.53
N VAL A 295 9.21 -0.16 -14.91
CA VAL A 295 8.42 -1.19 -15.61
C VAL A 295 7.12 -0.58 -16.16
N ALA A 296 6.42 0.23 -15.35
CA ALA A 296 5.17 0.87 -15.74
C ALA A 296 5.35 1.86 -16.91
N LEU A 297 6.43 2.64 -16.90
CA LEU A 297 6.81 3.54 -17.98
C LEU A 297 7.13 2.78 -19.27
N ALA A 298 7.87 1.68 -19.17
CA ALA A 298 8.16 0.79 -20.29
C ALA A 298 6.88 0.15 -20.86
N ALA A 299 6.00 -0.34 -19.98
CA ALA A 299 4.73 -0.93 -20.37
C ALA A 299 3.85 0.06 -21.14
N ARG A 300 3.71 1.29 -20.63
CA ARG A 300 3.00 2.37 -21.34
C ARG A 300 3.62 2.65 -22.71
N LYS A 301 4.95 2.71 -22.81
CA LYS A 301 5.63 2.99 -24.08
C LYS A 301 5.37 1.90 -25.13
N HIS A 302 5.21 0.65 -24.70
CA HIS A 302 4.91 -0.51 -25.56
C HIS A 302 3.41 -0.82 -25.64
N SER A 303 2.53 0.00 -25.07
CA SER A 303 1.08 -0.26 -24.99
C SER A 303 0.73 -1.63 -24.37
N VAL A 304 1.56 -2.09 -23.44
CA VAL A 304 1.33 -3.31 -22.66
C VAL A 304 0.50 -2.93 -21.42
N PRO A 305 -0.62 -3.61 -21.15
CA PRO A 305 -1.44 -3.33 -19.98
C PRO A 305 -0.66 -3.63 -18.69
N PHE A 306 -0.73 -2.70 -17.74
CA PHE A 306 -0.09 -2.78 -16.44
C PHE A 306 -1.16 -3.06 -15.37
N VAL A 307 -1.18 -4.29 -14.86
CA VAL A 307 -2.21 -4.81 -13.97
C VAL A 307 -1.64 -5.01 -12.58
N VAL A 308 -2.33 -4.46 -11.58
CA VAL A 308 -1.90 -4.49 -10.18
C VAL A 308 -2.79 -5.43 -9.38
N LEU A 309 -2.16 -6.41 -8.73
CA LEU A 309 -2.82 -7.36 -7.83
C LEU A 309 -2.75 -6.83 -6.40
N VAL A 310 -3.89 -6.51 -5.79
CA VAL A 310 -3.91 -5.84 -4.49
C VAL A 310 -5.19 -6.14 -3.71
N GLY A 311 -5.07 -6.47 -2.42
CA GLY A 311 -6.25 -6.62 -1.55
C GLY A 311 -6.73 -5.28 -1.00
N LEU A 312 -8.02 -5.17 -0.71
CA LEU A 312 -8.64 -3.92 -0.23
C LEU A 312 -8.06 -3.40 1.09
N HIS A 313 -7.48 -4.27 1.93
CA HIS A 313 -6.74 -3.85 3.14
C HIS A 313 -5.55 -2.90 2.87
N LYS A 314 -5.04 -2.85 1.63
CA LYS A 314 -3.95 -1.96 1.20
C LYS A 314 -4.45 -0.63 0.61
N LEU A 315 -5.77 -0.49 0.41
CA LEU A 315 -6.37 0.75 -0.07
C LEU A 315 -6.31 1.81 1.04
N SER A 316 -5.68 2.95 0.77
CA SER A 316 -5.47 4.02 1.74
C SER A 316 -6.12 5.32 1.28
N PRO A 317 -6.85 6.03 2.15
CA PRO A 317 -7.46 7.32 1.82
C PRO A 317 -6.46 8.49 1.79
N LEU A 318 -5.17 8.24 2.04
CA LEU A 318 -4.14 9.27 1.99
C LEU A 318 -3.82 9.67 0.55
N PHE A 319 -3.63 10.97 0.33
CA PHE A 319 -3.18 11.53 -0.93
C PHE A 319 -1.65 11.54 -1.00
N PRO A 320 -1.04 11.42 -2.20
CA PRO A 320 0.41 11.50 -2.36
C PRO A 320 1.04 12.74 -1.68
N HIS A 321 0.42 13.91 -1.78
CA HIS A 321 0.97 15.15 -1.24
C HIS A 321 0.71 15.37 0.26
N ASP A 322 0.06 14.43 0.95
CA ASP A 322 -0.24 14.58 2.36
C ASP A 322 1.04 14.47 3.21
N PRO A 323 1.20 15.33 4.24
CA PRO A 323 2.39 15.32 5.09
C PRO A 323 2.51 14.04 5.94
N ASP A 324 1.38 13.39 6.23
CA ASP A 324 1.32 12.14 6.99
C ASP A 324 1.77 10.91 6.17
N LEU A 325 1.93 11.06 4.85
CA LEU A 325 2.36 9.98 3.98
C LEU A 325 3.88 9.90 3.91
N VAL A 326 4.44 8.85 4.52
CA VAL A 326 5.86 8.49 4.33
C VAL A 326 5.99 7.59 3.10
N TYR A 327 6.40 8.17 1.97
CA TYR A 327 6.57 7.45 0.70
C TYR A 327 7.61 6.33 0.76
N ASN A 328 8.76 6.61 1.37
CA ASN A 328 9.91 5.74 1.27
C ASN A 328 10.51 5.43 2.64
N ASP A 329 10.99 4.21 2.77
CA ASP A 329 11.75 3.75 3.92
C ASP A 329 13.15 3.43 3.39
N PHE A 330 14.13 4.29 3.72
CA PHE A 330 15.50 4.09 3.26
C PHE A 330 16.13 2.92 4.01
N ARG A 331 16.61 1.94 3.24
CA ARG A 331 17.25 0.72 3.72
C ARG A 331 18.77 0.94 3.81
N SER A 332 19.47 -0.10 4.27
CA SER A 332 20.92 -0.07 4.42
C SER A 332 21.58 0.15 3.05
N PRO A 333 22.55 1.07 2.93
CA PRO A 333 23.36 1.21 1.71
C PRO A 333 24.13 -0.05 1.33
N ALA A 334 24.32 -0.98 2.29
CA ALA A 334 25.04 -2.23 2.07
C ALA A 334 24.43 -3.10 0.96
N ASP A 335 23.12 -2.99 0.70
CA ASP A 335 22.48 -3.72 -0.40
C ASP A 335 22.90 -3.18 -1.78
N VAL A 336 23.34 -1.92 -1.83
CA VAL A 336 23.74 -1.21 -3.07
C VAL A 336 25.26 -1.24 -3.24
N LEU A 337 26.00 -1.06 -2.14
CA LEU A 337 27.46 -1.01 -2.13
C LEU A 337 28.00 -1.87 -1.00
N ASP A 338 28.77 -2.89 -1.37
CA ASP A 338 29.44 -3.78 -0.41
C ASP A 338 30.41 -3.00 0.48
N TYR A 339 30.47 -3.35 1.77
CA TYR A 339 31.31 -2.66 2.74
C TYR A 339 32.82 -2.85 2.48
N ASP A 340 33.20 -4.01 1.96
CA ASP A 340 34.61 -4.33 1.64
C ASP A 340 35.17 -3.38 0.59
N VAL A 341 34.32 -2.99 -0.37
CA VAL A 341 34.65 -2.03 -1.43
C VAL A 341 34.95 -0.64 -0.86
N LEU A 342 34.29 -0.25 0.23
CA LEU A 342 34.59 0.99 0.95
C LEU A 342 35.89 0.85 1.76
N ALA A 343 36.10 -0.28 2.45
CA ALA A 343 37.26 -0.50 3.30
C ALA A 343 38.59 -0.44 2.52
N GLU A 344 38.62 -0.99 1.30
CA GLU A 344 39.78 -0.92 0.40
C GLU A 344 40.07 0.53 -0.05
N ALA A 345 39.03 1.30 -0.36
CA ALA A 345 39.18 2.70 -0.78
C ALA A 345 39.71 3.61 0.34
N PHE A 346 39.30 3.39 1.59
CA PHE A 346 39.85 4.10 2.75
C PHE A 346 41.30 3.72 3.05
N SER A 347 41.68 2.45 2.85
CA SER A 347 43.03 1.96 3.09
C SER A 347 44.05 2.62 2.14
N HIS A 348 43.70 2.75 0.86
CA HIS A 348 44.54 3.47 -0.12
C HIS A 348 44.67 4.98 0.17
N HIS A 349 43.67 5.60 0.80
CA HIS A 349 43.73 7.01 1.17
C HIS A 349 44.65 7.26 2.39
N LEU A 350 44.72 6.31 3.32
CA LEU A 350 45.61 6.37 4.49
C LEU A 350 47.06 6.09 4.13
N GLU A 351 47.33 5.18 3.18
CA GLU A 351 48.70 4.91 2.70
C GLU A 351 49.26 6.10 1.89
N GLY A 352 48.41 6.80 1.13
CA GLY A 352 48.78 8.03 0.41
C GLY A 352 49.05 9.25 1.31
N ALA A 353 48.60 9.24 2.56
CA ALA A 353 48.81 10.34 3.52
C ALA A 353 50.14 10.25 4.29
N SER A 354 50.92 9.18 4.09
CA SER A 354 52.26 9.01 4.70
C SER A 354 53.41 9.62 3.88
N GLY A 355 53.14 10.07 2.65
CA GLY A 355 54.08 10.84 1.83
C GLY A 355 53.93 12.33 2.10
N GLY A 356 54.88 12.92 2.84
CA GLY A 356 54.89 14.35 3.13
C GLY A 356 54.80 15.20 1.86
N ALA A 357 53.66 15.86 1.66
CA ALA A 357 53.50 16.90 0.65
C ALA A 357 53.19 18.21 1.37
N SER A 358 54.25 19.00 1.52
CA SER A 358 54.22 20.43 1.85
C SER A 358 53.18 21.14 0.97
N TRP A 359 52.17 21.73 1.60
CA TRP A 359 51.23 22.62 0.96
C TRP A 359 51.98 23.90 0.54
N SER A 360 52.49 23.93 -0.69
CA SER A 360 52.90 25.18 -1.33
C SER A 360 51.67 25.78 -2.01
N GLN A 361 51.21 26.90 -1.46
CA GLN A 361 50.22 27.74 -2.12
C GLN A 361 50.85 28.39 -3.35
N GLN A 362 50.22 28.25 -4.52
CA GLN A 362 50.38 29.23 -5.59
C GLN A 362 49.02 29.62 -6.16
N PRO A 363 48.83 30.92 -6.48
CA PRO A 363 47.52 31.51 -6.70
C PRO A 363 47.06 31.39 -8.15
N ALA A 364 45.74 31.51 -8.31
CA ALA A 364 45.04 31.56 -9.59
C ALA A 364 45.57 32.68 -10.51
N THR A 365 45.83 32.36 -11.78
CA THR A 365 45.77 33.33 -12.88
C THR A 365 45.20 32.71 -14.15
N THR A 366 44.65 33.62 -14.95
CA THR A 366 43.69 33.55 -16.04
C THR A 366 44.20 33.05 -17.40
N ALA A 367 43.24 32.52 -18.17
CA ALA A 367 42.99 32.73 -19.61
C ALA A 367 43.83 32.01 -20.70
N ALA A 368 43.03 31.43 -21.63
CA ALA A 368 43.12 31.53 -23.09
C ALA A 368 43.63 30.33 -23.93
N SER A 369 42.77 30.01 -24.91
CA SER A 369 43.02 29.54 -26.29
C SER A 369 43.19 28.05 -26.58
N ALA A 370 42.27 27.55 -27.42
CA ALA A 370 42.49 26.43 -28.35
C ALA A 370 43.39 26.89 -29.52
N PRO A 371 43.95 25.98 -30.34
CA PRO A 371 43.19 25.53 -31.52
C PRO A 371 43.45 24.05 -31.92
N ALA A 372 42.94 23.71 -33.10
CA ALA A 372 42.50 22.41 -33.57
C ALA A 372 43.51 21.58 -34.41
N THR A 373 43.11 20.32 -34.67
CA THR A 373 43.33 19.47 -35.87
C THR A 373 44.75 19.12 -36.32
N THR A 374 45.03 17.81 -36.46
CA THR A 374 45.46 17.20 -37.74
C THR A 374 45.28 15.68 -37.74
N SER A 375 44.86 15.19 -38.90
CA SER A 375 44.65 13.82 -39.38
C SER A 375 45.93 13.01 -39.59
N GLY A 376 45.84 11.68 -39.47
CA GLY A 376 46.87 10.73 -39.92
C GLY A 376 46.33 9.33 -40.16
N THR A 377 46.09 9.00 -41.43
CA THR A 377 45.75 7.68 -42.00
C THR A 377 46.97 6.76 -42.10
N GLY A 378 46.80 5.44 -41.90
CA GLY A 378 47.81 4.42 -42.23
C GLY A 378 47.26 3.00 -42.10
N SER A 379 47.24 2.25 -43.20
CA SER A 379 46.65 0.91 -43.33
C SER A 379 47.63 -0.24 -43.10
N SER A 380 47.07 -1.42 -42.82
CA SER A 380 47.50 -2.77 -43.23
C SER A 380 48.69 -3.41 -42.50
N THR A 381 48.45 -4.53 -41.81
CA THR A 381 48.83 -5.89 -42.28
C THR A 381 48.53 -6.94 -41.20
N VAL A 382 47.97 -8.06 -41.64
CA VAL A 382 47.80 -9.30 -40.86
C VAL A 382 49.10 -10.12 -40.94
N PRO A 383 49.47 -10.85 -39.88
CA PRO A 383 49.99 -12.20 -40.14
C PRO A 383 49.30 -13.27 -39.28
N ALA A 384 49.02 -14.39 -39.94
CA ALA A 384 48.65 -15.65 -39.31
C ALA A 384 49.89 -16.53 -39.16
N ALA A 385 50.08 -17.18 -38.00
CA ALA A 385 50.44 -18.59 -37.85
C ALA A 385 50.84 -18.95 -36.39
N SER A 386 50.04 -19.86 -35.81
CA SER A 386 50.39 -20.97 -34.90
C SER A 386 51.53 -20.84 -33.86
N HIS A 387 51.20 -21.04 -32.58
CA HIS A 387 51.60 -22.24 -31.82
C HIS A 387 50.92 -22.30 -30.44
N HIS A 388 50.72 -23.52 -29.95
CA HIS A 388 50.01 -23.93 -28.75
C HIS A 388 50.38 -23.18 -27.46
N GLY A 389 49.35 -22.74 -26.74
CA GLY A 389 49.39 -22.40 -25.32
C GLY A 389 47.96 -22.25 -24.81
N ALA A 390 47.51 -23.15 -23.94
CA ALA A 390 46.21 -23.05 -23.30
C ALA A 390 46.14 -21.73 -22.52
N PRO A 391 45.14 -20.85 -22.72
CA PRO A 391 44.99 -19.68 -21.88
C PRO A 391 44.34 -20.15 -20.58
N THR A 392 45.16 -20.42 -19.57
CA THR A 392 44.75 -20.33 -18.17
C THR A 392 44.57 -18.85 -17.83
N GLY A 393 43.57 -18.23 -18.46
CA GLY A 393 43.09 -16.91 -18.10
C GLY A 393 42.36 -17.02 -16.78
N LYS A 394 43.05 -16.72 -15.67
CA LYS A 394 42.35 -16.16 -14.51
C LYS A 394 41.48 -15.04 -15.04
N GLN A 395 40.17 -15.12 -14.82
CA GLN A 395 39.29 -13.96 -14.97
C GLN A 395 40.00 -12.76 -14.34
N PRO A 396 40.07 -11.60 -14.99
CA PRO A 396 40.51 -10.40 -14.30
C PRO A 396 39.67 -10.31 -13.01
N PRO A 397 40.28 -10.03 -11.84
CA PRO A 397 39.48 -9.80 -10.65
C PRO A 397 38.43 -8.76 -11.03
N ALA A 398 37.16 -9.07 -10.76
CA ALA A 398 36.05 -8.16 -11.01
C ALA A 398 36.50 -6.79 -10.54
N ALA A 399 36.54 -5.80 -11.44
CA ALA A 399 37.10 -4.49 -11.12
C ALA A 399 36.41 -3.97 -9.85
N THR A 400 37.11 -4.03 -8.71
CA THR A 400 36.55 -3.61 -7.44
C THR A 400 36.25 -2.13 -7.60
N PHE A 401 34.98 -1.77 -7.46
CA PHE A 401 34.51 -0.40 -7.65
C PHE A 401 35.12 0.51 -6.58
N GLN A 402 36.33 1.02 -6.77
CA GLN A 402 36.99 1.85 -5.76
C GLN A 402 36.24 3.18 -5.60
N CYS A 403 35.58 3.32 -4.45
CA CYS A 403 34.65 4.39 -4.16
C CYS A 403 35.33 5.41 -3.23
N GLY A 404 35.57 6.63 -3.71
CA GLY A 404 36.13 7.70 -2.87
C GLY A 404 35.19 8.08 -1.71
N PRO A 405 35.67 8.82 -0.68
CA PRO A 405 34.93 9.11 0.56
C PRO A 405 33.69 10.01 0.40
N ILE A 406 33.30 10.37 -0.83
CA ILE A 406 32.26 11.37 -1.15
C ILE A 406 31.02 10.71 -1.78
N VAL A 407 30.95 9.39 -1.88
CA VAL A 407 29.79 8.74 -2.52
C VAL A 407 28.61 8.61 -1.58
N HIS A 408 27.50 9.22 -1.97
CA HIS A 408 26.21 9.08 -1.32
C HIS A 408 25.39 7.98 -2.03
N ALA A 409 25.10 6.88 -1.33
CA ALA A 409 24.39 5.71 -1.85
C ALA A 409 23.01 5.55 -1.18
N PRO A 410 21.96 6.24 -1.66
CA PRO A 410 20.62 6.07 -1.14
C PRO A 410 20.03 4.72 -1.58
N ASN A 411 19.37 4.00 -0.67
CA ASN A 411 18.67 2.75 -0.94
C ASN A 411 17.16 2.89 -0.62
N PRO A 412 16.35 3.42 -1.55
CA PRO A 412 14.90 3.49 -1.38
C PRO A 412 14.25 2.11 -1.45
N ALA A 413 13.41 1.74 -0.48
CA ALA A 413 12.66 0.48 -0.52
C ALA A 413 11.48 0.48 -1.49
N PHE A 414 10.87 1.65 -1.68
CA PHE A 414 9.62 1.82 -2.41
C PHE A 414 9.75 2.83 -3.55
N ASP A 415 8.77 2.80 -4.44
CA ASP A 415 8.61 3.67 -5.61
C ASP A 415 7.12 3.96 -5.80
N TYR A 416 6.82 5.06 -6.47
CA TYR A 416 5.45 5.52 -6.70
C TYR A 416 5.09 5.40 -8.17
N VAL A 417 4.00 4.69 -8.45
CA VAL A 417 3.43 4.57 -9.80
C VAL A 417 2.16 5.41 -9.86
N PRO A 418 2.09 6.44 -10.72
CA PRO A 418 0.90 7.26 -10.85
C PRO A 418 -0.26 6.48 -11.50
N PRO A 419 -1.52 6.87 -11.20
CA PRO A 419 -2.73 6.14 -11.62
C PRO A 419 -2.86 5.98 -13.14
N HIS A 420 -2.40 6.96 -13.92
CA HIS A 420 -2.50 6.95 -15.38
C HIS A 420 -1.59 5.92 -16.07
N LEU A 421 -0.68 5.28 -15.33
CA LEU A 421 0.13 4.14 -15.81
C LEU A 421 -0.56 2.80 -15.57
N ILE A 422 -1.59 2.77 -14.73
CA ILE A 422 -2.24 1.55 -14.27
C ILE A 422 -3.45 1.29 -15.18
N SER A 423 -3.55 0.08 -15.71
CA SER A 423 -4.67 -0.32 -16.55
C SER A 423 -5.82 -0.91 -15.73
N LEU A 424 -5.51 -1.75 -14.73
CA LEU A 424 -6.50 -2.48 -13.96
C LEU A 424 -5.98 -2.84 -12.57
N PHE A 425 -6.84 -2.75 -11.57
CA PHE A 425 -6.68 -3.37 -10.25
C PHE A 425 -7.44 -4.69 -10.20
N VAL A 426 -6.78 -5.75 -9.79
CA VAL A 426 -7.44 -7.02 -9.44
C VAL A 426 -7.42 -7.14 -7.92
N THR A 427 -8.61 -7.07 -7.34
CA THR A 427 -8.83 -7.10 -5.89
C THR A 427 -9.60 -8.34 -5.47
N ASP A 428 -9.77 -8.54 -4.17
CA ASP A 428 -10.56 -9.63 -3.60
C ASP A 428 -12.05 -9.58 -4.00
N MET A 429 -12.58 -8.40 -4.33
CA MET A 429 -13.96 -8.20 -4.80
C MET A 429 -14.11 -8.21 -6.33
N GLY A 430 -12.99 -8.17 -7.06
CA GLY A 430 -12.97 -8.21 -8.53
C GLY A 430 -12.05 -7.17 -9.18
N GLY A 431 -12.24 -6.98 -10.48
CA GLY A 431 -11.48 -6.04 -11.30
C GLY A 431 -12.04 -4.61 -11.25
N TYR A 432 -11.20 -3.63 -10.96
CA TYR A 432 -11.58 -2.21 -10.91
C TYR A 432 -10.61 -1.33 -11.71
N THR A 433 -11.12 -0.29 -12.35
CA THR A 433 -10.27 0.74 -12.97
C THR A 433 -9.73 1.69 -11.89
N PRO A 434 -8.59 2.37 -12.12
CA PRO A 434 -8.09 3.36 -11.18
C PRO A 434 -9.06 4.50 -10.89
N SER A 435 -9.93 4.83 -11.84
CA SER A 435 -10.98 5.82 -11.64
C SER A 435 -12.03 5.38 -10.61
N TYR A 436 -12.24 4.08 -10.36
CA TYR A 436 -13.26 3.60 -9.42
C TYR A 436 -12.81 3.66 -7.95
N VAL A 437 -11.53 3.96 -7.70
CA VAL A 437 -10.92 3.96 -6.36
C VAL A 437 -11.63 4.92 -5.40
N TYR A 438 -12.12 6.07 -5.85
CA TYR A 438 -12.85 7.01 -4.99
C TYR A 438 -14.13 6.40 -4.39
N ARG A 439 -14.81 5.53 -5.15
CA ARG A 439 -16.05 4.90 -4.71
C ARG A 439 -15.76 3.81 -3.68
N LEU A 440 -14.72 3.01 -3.92
CA LEU A 440 -14.22 2.05 -2.92
C LEU A 440 -13.84 2.78 -1.63
N LEU A 441 -13.15 3.92 -1.71
CA LEU A 441 -12.81 4.68 -0.51
C LEU A 441 -14.03 5.17 0.28
N ALA A 442 -15.08 5.62 -0.41
CA ALA A 442 -16.31 6.05 0.24
C ALA A 442 -17.12 4.90 0.86
N GLU A 443 -16.94 3.68 0.36
CA GLU A 443 -17.61 2.47 0.85
C GLU A 443 -16.91 1.84 2.06
N PHE A 444 -15.59 1.99 2.19
CA PHE A 444 -14.82 1.34 3.26
C PHE A 444 -14.30 2.30 4.35
N TYR A 445 -14.36 3.62 4.12
CA TYR A 445 -13.78 4.62 5.02
C TYR A 445 -14.66 5.84 5.21
N ASP A 446 -14.74 6.30 6.46
CA ASP A 446 -15.33 7.58 6.80
C ASP A 446 -14.39 8.75 6.47
N ARG A 447 -14.92 9.84 5.91
CA ARG A 447 -14.15 11.04 5.53
C ARG A 447 -13.49 11.73 6.73
N ASN A 448 -14.08 11.63 7.92
CA ASN A 448 -13.54 12.23 9.14
C ASN A 448 -12.26 11.55 9.62
N ASP A 449 -12.03 10.30 9.19
CA ASP A 449 -10.94 9.46 9.68
C ASP A 449 -9.78 9.30 8.67
N TYR A 450 -9.80 10.06 7.57
CA TYR A 450 -8.71 10.02 6.58
C TYR A 450 -7.36 10.37 7.21
N LEU A 451 -7.33 11.42 8.03
CA LEU A 451 -6.17 11.84 8.81
C LEU A 451 -6.40 11.51 10.28
N LEU A 452 -5.73 10.46 10.77
CA LEU A 452 -5.83 10.07 12.19
C LEU A 452 -5.18 11.10 13.14
N SER A 453 -4.38 12.03 12.60
CA SER A 453 -3.71 13.13 13.31
C SER A 453 -4.64 14.32 13.61
N LYS A 454 -5.60 14.61 12.73
CA LYS A 454 -6.32 15.91 12.66
C LYS A 454 -7.20 16.25 13.87
N GLN A 455 -7.65 15.26 14.64
CA GLN A 455 -8.52 15.48 15.82
C GLN A 455 -7.80 15.37 17.17
N LEU A 456 -6.49 15.11 17.19
CA LEU A 456 -5.71 15.06 18.43
C LEU A 456 -5.22 16.43 18.91
N GLY A 457 -5.55 17.52 18.20
CA GLY A 457 -5.11 18.87 18.56
C GLY A 457 -3.59 19.05 18.56
N MET A 458 -2.88 18.26 17.75
CA MET A 458 -1.42 18.29 17.60
C MET A 458 -1.00 18.91 16.28
#